data_AF-D4C8Y6-F1
#
_entry.id   AF-D4C8Y6-F1
#
_cell.length_a   1.000
_cell.length_b   1.000
_cell.length_c   1.000
_cell.angle_alpha   90.00
_cell.angle_beta   90.00
_cell.angle_gamma   90.00
#
_symmetry.space_group_name_H-M   'P 1'
#
loop_
_entity.id
_entity.type
_entity.pdbx_description
1 polymer ?
#
loop_
_entity_poly.entity_id
_entity_poly.type
_entity_poly.pdbx_seq_one_letter_code
_entity_poly.pdbx_strand_id
1 'polypeptide(L)'
;MNTARQKNEKGEGRQGRGRAGKRKSRRKTDNRSKRKKRKKRKVKGRMRNIVLTRIDDRLIHGQVVTAWIRRYPINRILIVDDELSKNRLMERIYRAAAPVGTEVLIKPVQEAAAFLREDGERGENILILVKVPQVIEALLEGEVEIKKVILGGMAAGKGRKTFIRNVSASREEIECMRHISERGIELSYQLVPDEKETDLKKLL
;
A
#
# COMPACT_ATOMS: atom_id res chain seq x y z
N MET A 1 45.37 -21.87 79.08
CA MET A 1 45.86 -23.21 79.49
C MET A 1 45.51 -24.19 78.38
N ASN A 2 46.52 -24.91 77.86
CA ASN A 2 46.51 -26.32 77.43
C ASN A 2 45.37 -26.85 76.52
N THR A 3 45.54 -27.69 75.50
CA THR A 3 46.66 -28.37 74.80
C THR A 3 46.03 -29.26 73.72
N ALA A 4 46.84 -29.66 72.73
CA ALA A 4 46.84 -30.94 71.99
C ALA A 4 45.61 -31.34 71.11
N ARG A 5 45.72 -31.78 69.84
CA ARG A 5 46.60 -32.70 69.08
C ARG A 5 46.24 -34.19 69.27
N GLN A 6 45.74 -34.84 68.21
CA GLN A 6 45.91 -36.26 67.76
C GLN A 6 45.08 -36.45 66.45
N LYS A 7 45.60 -36.83 65.27
CA LYS A 7 46.18 -38.12 64.77
C LYS A 7 45.20 -39.30 64.94
N ASN A 8 44.95 -40.27 64.06
CA ASN A 8 45.33 -40.75 62.71
C ASN A 8 44.15 -41.69 62.29
N GLU A 9 43.87 -42.08 61.04
CA GLU A 9 44.36 -43.29 60.32
C GLU A 9 43.54 -43.40 59.01
N LYS A 10 44.16 -43.44 57.82
CA LYS A 10 44.47 -44.60 56.95
C LYS A 10 43.26 -45.39 56.41
N GLY A 11 43.23 -45.58 55.08
CA GLY A 11 42.43 -46.62 54.42
C GLY A 11 42.17 -46.36 52.94
N GLU A 12 42.94 -47.02 52.07
CA GLU A 12 42.96 -46.93 50.61
C GLU A 12 41.69 -47.48 49.92
N GLY A 13 41.43 -47.12 48.66
CA GLY A 13 40.49 -47.90 47.84
C GLY A 13 40.00 -47.22 46.56
N ARG A 14 40.47 -47.73 45.42
CA ARG A 14 40.28 -47.24 44.06
C ARG A 14 38.87 -47.39 43.47
N GLN A 15 38.65 -46.56 42.43
CA GLN A 15 37.89 -46.82 41.19
C GLN A 15 36.35 -46.79 41.20
N GLY A 16 35.83 -45.73 40.56
CA GLY A 16 35.07 -45.91 39.33
C GLY A 16 33.53 -45.86 39.41
N ARG A 17 32.98 -45.15 38.42
CA ARG A 17 31.60 -45.25 37.89
C ARG A 17 30.50 -44.45 38.63
N GLY A 18 30.39 -43.19 38.22
CA GLY A 18 29.22 -42.66 37.50
C GLY A 18 27.83 -42.76 38.14
N ARG A 19 27.21 -41.59 38.34
CA ARG A 19 25.86 -41.29 37.82
C ARG A 19 25.60 -39.78 37.85
N ALA A 20 25.70 -39.18 36.67
CA ALA A 20 25.24 -37.83 36.38
C ALA A 20 23.71 -37.80 36.39
N GLY A 21 23.13 -37.25 37.45
CA GLY A 21 21.70 -36.95 37.55
C GLY A 21 21.41 -35.48 37.31
N LYS A 22 20.56 -35.20 36.31
CA LYS A 22 19.73 -33.97 36.17
C LYS A 22 20.44 -32.63 35.96
N ARG A 23 21.03 -32.40 34.78
CA ARG A 23 21.18 -31.04 34.20
C ARG A 23 20.99 -31.01 32.68
N LYS A 24 19.92 -31.60 32.15
CA LYS A 24 19.55 -31.44 30.72
C LYS A 24 18.03 -31.40 30.51
N SER A 25 17.32 -30.44 31.10
CA SER A 25 15.94 -30.16 30.63
C SER A 25 15.53 -28.69 30.55
N ARG A 26 16.34 -27.73 31.05
CA ARG A 26 15.95 -26.30 31.03
C ARG A 26 16.51 -25.46 29.86
N ARG A 27 17.42 -25.99 29.02
CA ARG A 27 18.01 -25.22 27.90
C ARG A 27 17.36 -25.42 26.52
N LYS A 28 16.48 -26.42 26.32
CA LYS A 28 15.86 -26.68 25.01
C LYS A 28 14.56 -25.90 24.76
N THR A 29 13.88 -25.45 25.81
CA THR A 29 12.60 -24.72 25.70
C THR A 29 12.77 -23.27 25.29
N ASP A 30 13.88 -22.63 25.67
CA ASP A 30 14.10 -21.19 25.45
C ASP A 30 14.58 -20.84 24.03
N ASN A 31 15.19 -21.80 23.33
CA ASN A 31 15.63 -21.59 21.94
C ASN A 31 14.51 -21.87 20.93
N ARG A 32 13.49 -22.66 21.29
CA ARG A 32 12.34 -22.98 20.43
C ARG A 32 11.31 -21.84 20.43
N SER A 33 11.14 -21.16 21.56
CA SER A 33 10.31 -19.97 21.72
C SER A 33 10.90 -18.74 21.01
N LYS A 34 12.22 -18.53 21.06
CA LYS A 34 12.92 -17.47 20.29
C LYS A 34 12.89 -17.73 18.77
N ARG A 35 13.03 -18.99 18.34
CA ARG A 35 12.93 -19.40 16.92
C ARG A 35 11.49 -19.33 16.38
N LYS A 36 10.47 -19.54 17.22
CA LYS A 36 9.06 -19.32 16.88
C LYS A 36 8.67 -17.83 16.90
N LYS A 37 9.20 -17.01 17.82
CA LYS A 37 9.00 -15.55 17.81
C LYS A 37 9.66 -14.86 16.61
N ARG A 38 10.77 -15.38 16.10
CA ARG A 38 11.37 -14.92 14.83
C ARG A 38 10.55 -15.30 13.57
N LYS A 39 9.69 -16.32 13.64
CA LYS A 39 8.85 -16.79 12.52
C LYS A 39 7.46 -16.15 12.42
N LYS A 40 7.14 -15.18 13.30
CA LYS A 40 5.88 -14.41 13.26
C LYS A 40 6.08 -12.90 13.17
N ARG A 41 7.21 -12.45 12.60
CA ARG A 41 7.18 -11.14 11.92
C ARG A 41 6.46 -11.41 10.61
N LYS A 42 5.17 -11.04 10.51
CA LYS A 42 4.56 -10.81 9.19
C LYS A 42 5.56 -9.92 8.47
N VAL A 43 6.21 -10.43 7.43
CA VAL A 43 6.86 -9.55 6.46
C VAL A 43 5.68 -8.74 5.94
N LYS A 44 5.61 -7.45 6.31
CA LYS A 44 4.70 -6.52 5.65
C LYS A 44 5.19 -6.54 4.21
N GLY A 45 4.49 -7.29 3.33
CA GLY A 45 4.82 -7.37 1.92
C GLY A 45 4.98 -5.95 1.39
N ARG A 46 5.95 -5.74 0.51
CA ARG A 46 6.14 -4.42 -0.08
C ARG A 46 5.02 -4.27 -1.11
N MET A 47 3.91 -3.66 -0.69
CA MET A 47 2.81 -3.30 -1.57
C MET A 47 3.34 -2.64 -2.85
N ARG A 48 2.61 -2.83 -3.96
CA ARG A 48 2.99 -2.23 -5.24
C ARG A 48 3.18 -0.72 -5.10
N ASN A 49 4.15 -0.20 -5.83
CA ASN A 49 4.56 1.19 -5.67
C ASN A 49 3.63 2.14 -6.42
N ILE A 50 2.72 2.78 -5.68
CA ILE A 50 1.83 3.81 -6.20
C ILE A 50 2.55 5.16 -6.14
N VAL A 51 2.83 5.75 -7.30
CA VAL A 51 3.51 7.06 -7.39
C VAL A 51 2.54 8.22 -7.60
N LEU A 52 1.34 7.93 -8.12
CA LEU A 52 0.30 8.92 -8.36
C LEU A 52 -1.09 8.29 -8.28
N THR A 53 -2.05 8.98 -7.68
CA THR A 53 -3.47 8.63 -7.70
C THR A 53 -4.26 9.84 -8.19
N ARG A 54 -5.06 9.67 -9.23
CA ARG A 54 -5.73 10.78 -9.91
C ARG A 54 -7.19 10.45 -10.23
N ILE A 55 -8.06 11.43 -9.98
CA ILE A 55 -9.47 11.41 -10.41
C ILE A 55 -9.59 12.24 -11.69
N ASP A 56 -9.86 11.59 -12.82
CA ASP A 56 -10.13 12.23 -14.11
C ASP A 56 -11.13 11.37 -14.90
N ASP A 57 -12.35 11.86 -15.10
CA ASP A 57 -13.43 11.06 -15.70
C ASP A 57 -13.21 10.72 -17.19
N ARG A 58 -12.31 11.45 -17.85
CA ARG A 58 -11.87 11.18 -19.23
C ARG A 58 -10.74 10.15 -19.32
N LEU A 59 -10.18 9.73 -18.17
CA LEU A 59 -9.11 8.73 -18.07
C LEU A 59 -7.88 9.11 -18.93
N ILE A 60 -7.52 8.32 -19.93
CA ILE A 60 -6.41 8.62 -20.84
C ILE A 60 -6.93 9.51 -21.97
N HIS A 61 -6.56 10.79 -21.93
CA HIS A 61 -6.94 11.78 -22.95
C HIS A 61 -5.87 12.85 -23.16
N GLY A 62 -5.84 13.39 -24.38
CA GLY A 62 -4.98 14.49 -24.78
C GLY A 62 -3.50 14.25 -24.45
N GLN A 63 -2.82 15.32 -24.05
CA GLN A 63 -1.42 15.28 -23.59
C GLN A 63 -1.29 15.29 -22.05
N VAL A 64 -2.42 15.24 -21.33
CA VAL A 64 -2.44 15.39 -19.86
C VAL A 64 -1.74 14.21 -19.20
N VAL A 65 -2.13 12.97 -19.54
CA VAL A 65 -1.51 11.76 -18.97
C VAL A 65 -0.03 11.66 -19.34
N THR A 66 0.34 12.05 -20.57
CA THR A 66 1.74 12.15 -21.00
C THR A 66 2.54 13.11 -20.13
N ALA A 67 1.99 14.27 -19.76
CA ALA A 67 2.66 15.21 -18.86
C ALA A 67 2.90 14.60 -17.48
N TRP A 68 1.91 13.91 -16.92
CA TRP A 68 2.04 13.20 -15.63
C TRP A 68 3.10 12.09 -15.68
N ILE A 69 3.15 11.29 -16.75
CA ILE A 69 4.17 10.24 -16.96
C ILE A 69 5.58 10.81 -17.15
N ARG A 70 5.72 12.06 -17.63
CA ARG A 70 7.04 12.71 -17.70
C ARG A 70 7.48 13.25 -16.35
N ARG A 71 6.54 13.72 -15.53
CA ARG A 71 6.82 14.28 -14.20
C ARG A 71 7.16 13.20 -13.17
N TYR A 72 6.45 12.08 -13.23
CA TYR A 72 6.61 10.92 -12.35
C TYR A 72 7.11 9.75 -13.19
N PRO A 73 7.98 8.86 -12.69
CA PRO A 73 8.53 7.74 -13.46
C PRO A 73 7.51 6.60 -13.71
N ILE A 74 6.26 6.94 -14.04
CA ILE A 74 5.14 6.02 -14.24
C ILE A 74 5.43 5.13 -15.45
N ASN A 75 5.31 3.82 -15.26
CA ASN A 75 5.38 2.83 -16.34
C ASN A 75 4.16 1.92 -16.40
N ARG A 76 3.21 2.09 -15.47
CA ARG A 76 1.96 1.33 -15.42
C ARG A 76 0.81 2.25 -15.02
N ILE A 77 -0.25 2.28 -15.82
CA ILE A 77 -1.52 2.95 -15.51
C ILE A 77 -2.51 1.87 -15.10
N LEU A 78 -3.06 1.97 -13.90
CA LEU A 78 -4.16 1.15 -13.42
C LEU A 78 -5.44 1.97 -13.45
N ILE A 79 -6.28 1.71 -14.43
CA ILE A 79 -7.65 2.23 -14.48
C ILE A 79 -8.53 1.33 -13.63
N VAL A 80 -9.21 1.90 -12.64
CA VAL A 80 -10.12 1.16 -11.75
C VAL A 80 -11.56 1.55 -12.07
N ASP A 81 -12.27 0.65 -12.75
CA ASP A 81 -13.64 0.87 -13.22
C ASP A 81 -14.30 -0.48 -13.59
N ASP A 82 -15.34 -0.85 -12.85
CA ASP A 82 -16.04 -2.13 -12.97
C ASP A 82 -16.74 -2.31 -14.32
N GLU A 83 -17.30 -1.25 -14.89
CA GLU A 83 -18.03 -1.30 -16.16
C GLU A 83 -17.05 -1.35 -17.33
N LEU A 84 -16.03 -0.50 -17.28
CA LEU A 84 -14.99 -0.43 -18.31
C LEU A 84 -14.19 -1.73 -18.39
N SER A 85 -13.93 -2.39 -17.26
CA SER A 85 -13.24 -3.69 -17.23
C SER A 85 -13.95 -4.79 -18.03
N LYS A 86 -15.25 -4.63 -18.29
CA LYS A 86 -16.07 -5.56 -19.07
C LYS A 86 -16.22 -5.12 -20.53
N ASN A 87 -15.76 -3.92 -20.88
CA ASN A 87 -15.91 -3.34 -22.22
C ASN A 87 -14.63 -3.50 -23.05
N ARG A 88 -14.57 -4.58 -23.84
CA ARG A 88 -13.41 -4.91 -24.69
C ARG A 88 -13.05 -3.83 -25.71
N LEU A 89 -14.03 -3.11 -26.26
CA LEU A 89 -13.77 -2.05 -27.22
C LEU A 89 -13.05 -0.88 -26.54
N MET A 90 -13.60 -0.41 -25.42
CA MET A 90 -13.02 0.70 -24.67
C MET A 90 -11.66 0.33 -24.07
N GLU A 91 -11.47 -0.91 -23.62
CA GLU A 91 -10.16 -1.39 -23.19
C GLU A 91 -9.11 -1.26 -24.30
N ARG A 92 -9.44 -1.71 -25.53
CA ARG A 92 -8.54 -1.57 -26.69
C ARG A 92 -8.23 -0.10 -27.00
N ILE A 93 -9.23 0.78 -26.89
CA ILE A 93 -9.05 2.22 -27.12
C ILE A 93 -8.08 2.81 -26.09
N TYR A 94 -8.25 2.53 -24.80
CA TYR A 94 -7.36 3.06 -23.77
C TYR A 94 -5.95 2.50 -23.85
N ARG A 95 -5.80 1.21 -24.18
CA ARG A 95 -4.49 0.61 -24.44
C ARG A 95 -3.79 1.26 -25.64
N ALA A 96 -4.51 1.56 -26.71
CA ALA A 96 -3.96 2.22 -27.89
C ALA A 96 -3.64 3.71 -27.66
N ALA A 97 -4.37 4.38 -26.77
CA ALA A 97 -4.13 5.78 -26.40
C ALA A 97 -3.00 5.96 -25.38
N ALA A 98 -2.51 4.88 -24.79
CA ALA A 98 -1.46 4.91 -23.78
C ALA A 98 -0.14 5.46 -24.35
N PRO A 99 0.57 6.33 -23.61
CA PRO A 99 1.90 6.76 -24.01
C PRO A 99 2.88 5.58 -24.12
N VAL A 100 3.81 5.69 -25.08
CA VAL A 100 4.82 4.65 -25.36
C VAL A 100 5.58 4.28 -24.09
N GLY A 101 5.79 2.98 -23.88
CA GLY A 101 6.50 2.46 -22.71
C GLY A 101 5.66 2.40 -21.43
N THR A 102 4.35 2.67 -21.52
CA THR A 102 3.43 2.57 -20.38
C THR A 102 2.44 1.44 -20.58
N GLU A 103 2.38 0.50 -19.64
CA GLU A 103 1.37 -0.55 -19.62
C GLU A 103 0.06 -0.03 -19.07
N VAL A 104 -1.08 -0.39 -19.68
CA VAL A 104 -2.41 -0.09 -19.14
C VAL A 104 -3.04 -1.36 -18.60
N LEU A 105 -3.52 -1.32 -17.36
CA LEU A 105 -4.37 -2.31 -16.74
C LEU A 105 -5.73 -1.69 -16.48
N ILE A 106 -6.79 -2.44 -16.75
CA ILE A 106 -8.15 -2.04 -16.40
C ILE A 106 -8.70 -3.15 -15.50
N LYS A 107 -9.10 -2.80 -14.29
CA LYS A 107 -9.57 -3.77 -13.29
C LYS A 107 -10.82 -3.27 -12.59
N PRO A 108 -11.73 -4.17 -12.19
CA PRO A 108 -12.76 -3.82 -11.22
C PRO A 108 -12.13 -3.52 -9.86
N VAL A 109 -12.85 -2.79 -9.02
CA VAL A 109 -12.36 -2.26 -7.73
C VAL A 109 -11.76 -3.35 -6.84
N GLN A 110 -12.45 -4.48 -6.72
CA GLN A 110 -12.02 -5.59 -5.86
C GLN A 110 -10.70 -6.21 -6.33
N GLU A 111 -10.57 -6.44 -7.64
CA GLU A 111 -9.33 -6.97 -8.23
C GLU A 111 -8.19 -5.95 -8.18
N ALA A 112 -8.49 -4.66 -8.37
CA ALA A 112 -7.52 -3.59 -8.25
C ALA A 112 -6.95 -3.52 -6.82
N ALA A 113 -7.83 -3.57 -5.81
CA ALA A 113 -7.40 -3.58 -4.41
C ALA A 113 -6.53 -4.81 -4.09
N ALA A 114 -6.92 -6.00 -4.56
CA ALA A 114 -6.11 -7.21 -4.39
C ALA A 114 -4.73 -7.07 -5.06
N PHE A 115 -4.72 -6.65 -6.34
CA PHE A 115 -3.50 -6.43 -7.12
C PHE A 115 -2.53 -5.44 -6.47
N LEU A 116 -3.04 -4.32 -5.94
CA LEU A 116 -2.21 -3.29 -5.31
C LEU A 116 -1.60 -3.73 -3.98
N ARG A 117 -2.20 -4.71 -3.29
CA ARG A 117 -1.67 -5.29 -2.05
C ARG A 117 -0.60 -6.37 -2.27
N GLU A 118 -0.46 -6.87 -3.49
CA GLU A 118 0.60 -7.83 -3.84
C GLU A 118 1.98 -7.16 -3.82
N ASP A 119 3.02 -7.99 -3.75
CA ASP A 119 4.39 -7.51 -3.91
C ASP A 119 4.60 -6.99 -5.34
N GLY A 120 5.10 -5.76 -5.45
CA GLY A 120 5.39 -5.12 -6.73
C GLY A 120 6.67 -5.61 -7.39
N GLU A 121 6.77 -5.39 -8.69
CA GLU A 121 8.00 -5.65 -9.45
C GLU A 121 9.04 -4.55 -9.19
N ARG A 122 10.33 -4.89 -9.28
CA ARG A 122 11.39 -3.88 -9.14
C ARG A 122 11.28 -2.86 -10.28
N GLY A 123 11.11 -1.59 -9.92
CA GLY A 123 10.98 -0.50 -10.88
C GLY A 123 9.55 -0.24 -11.35
N GLU A 124 8.56 -0.97 -10.83
CA GLU A 124 7.15 -0.65 -11.04
C GLU A 124 6.80 0.69 -10.40
N ASN A 125 6.09 1.54 -11.15
CA ASN A 125 5.59 2.83 -10.70
C ASN A 125 4.18 3.03 -11.26
N ILE A 126 3.18 2.90 -10.39
CA ILE A 126 1.77 2.89 -10.79
C ILE A 126 1.15 4.27 -10.68
N LEU A 127 0.46 4.68 -11.74
CA LEU A 127 -0.61 5.69 -11.70
C LEU A 127 -1.96 4.98 -11.52
N ILE A 128 -2.64 5.23 -10.40
CA ILE A 128 -4.06 4.88 -10.24
C ILE A 128 -4.90 5.98 -10.89
N LEU A 129 -5.76 5.62 -11.83
CA LEU A 129 -6.63 6.55 -12.56
C LEU A 129 -8.08 6.10 -12.44
N VAL A 130 -8.93 6.97 -11.89
CA VAL A 130 -10.35 6.67 -11.63
C VAL A 130 -11.24 7.82 -12.08
N LYS A 131 -12.52 7.54 -12.31
CA LYS A 131 -13.47 8.58 -12.76
C LYS A 131 -14.11 9.38 -11.62
N VAL A 132 -14.26 8.76 -10.44
CA VAL A 132 -15.06 9.31 -9.33
C VAL A 132 -14.41 8.99 -7.97
N PRO A 133 -14.62 9.84 -6.94
CA PRO A 133 -13.99 9.66 -5.63
C PRO A 133 -14.41 8.38 -4.89
N GLN A 134 -15.61 7.87 -5.14
CA GLN A 134 -16.13 6.65 -4.50
C GLN A 134 -15.24 5.43 -4.77
N VAL A 135 -14.58 5.38 -5.93
CA VAL A 135 -13.61 4.32 -6.23
C VAL A 135 -12.39 4.41 -5.31
N ILE A 136 -11.93 5.62 -4.99
CA ILE A 136 -10.83 5.81 -4.04
C ILE A 136 -11.25 5.35 -2.64
N GLU A 137 -12.45 5.72 -2.18
CA GLU A 137 -12.96 5.27 -0.89
C GLU A 137 -13.01 3.74 -0.80
N ALA A 138 -13.52 3.08 -1.85
CA ALA A 138 -13.55 1.61 -1.92
C ALA A 138 -12.15 0.97 -1.97
N LEU A 139 -11.16 1.61 -2.62
CA LEU A 139 -9.77 1.15 -2.58
C LEU A 139 -9.17 1.29 -1.16
N LEU A 140 -9.47 2.37 -0.44
CA LEU A 140 -9.04 2.56 0.95
C LEU A 140 -9.67 1.52 1.88
N GLU A 141 -10.96 1.21 1.69
CA GLU A 141 -11.64 0.10 2.39
C GLU A 141 -11.02 -1.26 2.06
N GLY A 142 -10.53 -1.41 0.83
CA GLY A 142 -9.69 -2.53 0.40
C GLY A 142 -8.26 -2.48 0.95
N GLU A 143 -7.97 -1.74 2.02
CA GLU A 143 -6.64 -1.64 2.66
C GLU A 143 -5.51 -1.22 1.69
N VAL A 144 -5.83 -0.48 0.62
CA VAL A 144 -4.82 0.08 -0.27
C VAL A 144 -4.22 1.33 0.38
N GLU A 145 -2.88 1.36 0.54
CA GLU A 145 -2.18 2.53 1.06
C GLU A 145 -2.09 3.64 0.00
N ILE A 146 -2.99 4.63 0.11
CA ILE A 146 -2.95 5.88 -0.66
C ILE A 146 -2.57 7.01 0.29
N LYS A 147 -1.77 7.98 -0.17
CA LYS A 147 -1.37 9.14 0.65
C LYS A 147 -1.93 10.46 0.14
N LYS A 148 -2.09 10.56 -1.17
CA LYS A 148 -2.48 11.77 -1.88
C LYS A 148 -3.29 11.43 -3.11
N VAL A 149 -4.33 12.22 -3.38
CA VAL A 149 -5.18 12.10 -4.56
C VAL A 149 -5.28 13.46 -5.24
N ILE A 150 -5.03 13.46 -6.54
CA ILE A 150 -5.12 14.66 -7.37
C ILE A 150 -6.43 14.65 -8.15
N LEU A 151 -7.26 15.67 -7.95
CA LEU A 151 -8.42 15.95 -8.77
C LEU A 151 -7.95 16.61 -10.06
N GLY A 152 -8.15 15.88 -11.15
CA GLY A 152 -7.79 16.29 -12.49
C GLY A 152 -8.93 16.94 -13.23
N GLY A 153 -10.03 16.22 -13.35
CA GLY A 153 -11.21 16.68 -14.07
C GLY A 153 -12.43 15.82 -13.78
N MET A 154 -13.54 16.47 -13.48
CA MET A 154 -14.84 15.83 -13.35
C MET A 154 -15.83 16.71 -14.09
N ALA A 155 -16.36 16.23 -15.21
CA ALA A 155 -17.24 17.00 -16.08
C ALA A 155 -18.54 17.35 -15.37
N ALA A 156 -19.11 18.49 -15.78
CA ALA A 156 -20.47 18.85 -15.41
C ALA A 156 -21.46 17.78 -15.92
N GLY A 157 -22.57 17.63 -15.21
CA GLY A 157 -23.56 16.62 -15.52
C GLY A 157 -24.75 16.74 -14.59
N LYS A 158 -25.75 15.88 -14.79
CA LYS A 158 -26.97 15.89 -13.98
C LYS A 158 -26.62 15.73 -12.50
N GLY A 159 -26.99 16.70 -11.68
CA GLY A 159 -26.76 16.69 -10.22
C GLY A 159 -25.38 17.19 -9.78
N ARG A 160 -24.43 17.41 -10.69
CA ARG A 160 -23.13 18.02 -10.38
C ARG A 160 -23.20 19.54 -10.50
N LYS A 161 -22.55 20.25 -9.59
CA LYS A 161 -22.28 21.69 -9.68
C LYS A 161 -20.79 21.92 -9.78
N THR A 162 -20.40 23.04 -10.38
CA THR A 162 -18.99 23.44 -10.41
C THR A 162 -18.43 23.52 -9.00
N PHE A 163 -17.38 22.74 -8.73
CA PHE A 163 -16.68 22.71 -7.46
C PHE A 163 -15.40 23.57 -7.56
N ILE A 164 -14.55 23.27 -8.54
CA ILE A 164 -13.37 24.08 -8.85
C ILE A 164 -12.97 23.92 -10.32
N ARG A 165 -12.92 25.03 -11.07
CA ARG A 165 -12.49 25.07 -12.49
C ARG A 165 -13.18 23.97 -13.32
N ASN A 166 -12.42 22.96 -13.78
CA ASN A 166 -12.89 21.84 -14.60
C ASN A 166 -13.31 20.60 -13.79
N VAL A 167 -13.57 20.78 -12.50
CA VAL A 167 -14.12 19.77 -11.59
C VAL A 167 -15.50 20.25 -11.15
N SER A 168 -16.51 19.50 -11.56
CA SER A 168 -17.88 19.57 -11.06
C SER A 168 -18.15 18.31 -10.26
N ALA A 169 -18.87 18.44 -9.15
CA ALA A 169 -19.16 17.35 -8.24
C ALA A 169 -20.61 17.44 -7.73
N SER A 170 -21.22 16.28 -7.47
CA SER A 170 -22.49 16.18 -6.76
C SER A 170 -22.28 16.36 -5.26
N ARG A 171 -23.37 16.47 -4.50
CA ARG A 171 -23.28 16.54 -3.03
C ARG A 171 -22.63 15.28 -2.46
N GLU A 172 -22.99 14.13 -3.00
CA GLU A 172 -22.49 12.81 -2.60
C GLU A 172 -21.00 12.66 -2.91
N GLU A 173 -20.54 13.19 -4.05
CA GLU A 173 -19.12 13.19 -4.41
C GLU A 173 -18.30 14.12 -3.51
N ILE A 174 -18.84 15.29 -3.14
CA ILE A 174 -18.21 16.19 -2.17
C ILE A 174 -18.10 15.52 -0.79
N GLU A 175 -19.15 14.85 -0.33
CA GLU A 175 -19.14 14.13 0.94
C GLU A 175 -18.12 12.98 0.93
N CYS A 176 -18.05 12.22 -0.15
CA CYS A 176 -17.03 11.19 -0.33
C CYS A 176 -15.60 11.76 -0.27
N MET A 177 -15.35 12.91 -0.91
CA MET A 177 -14.06 13.60 -0.80
C MET A 177 -13.78 14.08 0.62
N ARG A 178 -14.78 14.57 1.35
CA ARG A 178 -14.65 14.94 2.77
C ARG A 178 -14.21 13.73 3.61
N HIS A 179 -14.89 12.59 3.47
CA HIS A 179 -14.54 11.34 4.15
C HIS A 179 -13.11 10.89 3.85
N ILE A 180 -12.68 10.97 2.57
CA ILE A 180 -11.31 10.64 2.17
C ILE A 180 -10.32 11.59 2.88
N SER A 181 -10.60 12.89 2.92
CA SER A 181 -9.75 13.86 3.61
C SER A 181 -9.69 13.63 5.13
N GLU A 182 -10.79 13.23 5.76
CA GLU A 182 -10.88 12.94 7.20
C GLU A 182 -10.07 11.71 7.60
N ARG A 183 -9.87 10.77 6.67
CA ARG A 183 -8.93 9.63 6.82
C ARG A 183 -7.46 10.06 6.74
N GLY A 184 -7.17 11.35 6.59
CA GLY A 184 -5.82 11.92 6.56
C GLY A 184 -5.14 11.86 5.18
N ILE A 185 -5.92 11.62 4.12
CA ILE A 185 -5.44 11.60 2.74
C ILE A 185 -5.39 13.03 2.21
N GLU A 186 -4.26 13.42 1.60
CA GLU A 186 -4.15 14.74 0.98
C GLU A 186 -4.99 14.80 -0.30
N LEU A 187 -5.90 15.77 -0.38
CA LEU A 187 -6.69 16.05 -1.57
C LEU A 187 -6.27 17.38 -2.17
N SER A 188 -5.89 17.37 -3.43
CA SER A 188 -5.49 18.56 -4.16
C SER A 188 -6.11 18.59 -5.56
N TYR A 189 -6.24 19.78 -6.12
CA TYR A 189 -6.58 19.98 -7.51
C TYR A 189 -5.34 20.39 -8.30
N GLN A 190 -5.13 19.71 -9.43
CA GLN A 190 -4.09 20.06 -10.39
C GLN A 190 -4.41 19.44 -11.76
N LEU A 191 -4.53 20.28 -12.80
CA LEU A 191 -4.87 19.80 -14.15
C LEU A 191 -3.70 19.05 -14.79
N VAL A 192 -2.54 19.69 -14.83
CA VAL A 192 -1.25 19.19 -15.34
C VAL A 192 -0.14 19.48 -14.33
N PRO A 193 0.96 18.69 -14.30
CA PRO A 193 1.99 18.80 -13.27
C PRO A 193 2.73 20.14 -13.21
N ASP A 194 2.72 20.91 -14.31
CA ASP A 194 3.40 22.21 -14.39
C ASP A 194 2.53 23.37 -13.87
N GLU A 195 1.24 23.12 -13.62
CA GLU A 195 0.35 24.12 -13.02
C GLU A 195 0.49 24.16 -11.50
N LYS A 196 0.07 25.28 -10.89
CA LYS A 196 0.02 25.41 -9.43
C LYS A 196 -1.00 24.44 -8.84
N GLU A 197 -0.52 23.61 -7.93
CA GLU A 197 -1.35 22.74 -7.11
C GLU A 197 -2.18 23.54 -6.09
N THR A 198 -3.45 23.17 -5.93
CA THR A 198 -4.39 23.81 -5.00
C THR A 198 -4.87 22.79 -3.98
N ASP A 199 -4.56 23.00 -2.70
CA ASP A 199 -5.09 22.20 -1.59
C ASP A 199 -6.61 22.37 -1.48
N LEU A 200 -7.34 21.25 -1.39
CA LEU A 200 -8.80 21.22 -1.32
C LEU A 200 -9.35 21.25 0.10
N LYS A 201 -8.51 21.15 1.14
CA LYS A 201 -8.95 21.07 2.54
C LYS A 201 -9.80 22.26 2.99
N LYS A 202 -9.65 23.43 2.36
CA LYS A 202 -10.46 24.63 2.68
C LYS A 202 -11.79 24.68 1.90
N LEU A 203 -11.93 23.85 0.86
CA LEU A 203 -13.11 23.77 -0.01
C LEU A 203 -14.04 22.62 0.38
N LEU A 204 -13.54 21.66 1.16
CA LEU A 204 -14.28 20.57 1.78
C LEU A 204 -14.67 20.98 3.20
#